data_AF-W9H2M5-F1
#
_entry.id   AF-W9H2M5-F1
#
_cell.length_a   1.000
_cell.length_b   1.000
_cell.length_c   1.000
_cell.angle_alpha   90.00
_cell.angle_beta   90.00
_cell.angle_gamma   90.00
#
_symmetry.space_group_name_H-M   'P 1'
#
loop_
_entity.id
_entity.type
_entity.pdbx_description
1 polymer ?
#
loop_
_entity_poly.entity_id
_entity_poly.type
_entity_poly.pdbx_seq_one_letter_code
_entity_poly.pdbx_strand_id
1 'polypeptide(L)'
;MATILALTHSGYFHADEVTAYAILRLGDENVAASFKRSRDPTLISQAAIVFDVGGVHDPSQGRYDHHMTVDRAPKRDDGRLYSSAGLIWRDFGRAALRGMAAGPDDKGIPADGVTTHLDELWARIDHVFIRRIDGVDTGEEPAPPLSYADQIDAFNPNWTEEIDADRRFLEAAGFAADTLRRLVRRELAHILSRDIVLEAHASSADPRVLELPGSLPWQGVVQDHGLPVVYAIYHKDGDWMITAMPTSAGGHDQRVPLPRAWAGLRDADIQKTSGVEDAVFAHAARFCGAAGSKAGALEMARKALELAGHPPPTMVQS
;
A
#
# COMPACT_ATOMS: atom_id res chain seq x y z
N MET A 1 -36.31 -12.30 -9.29
CA MET A 1 -35.05 -11.53 -9.23
C MET A 1 -34.93 -10.99 -7.83
N ALA A 2 -33.76 -11.05 -7.20
CA ALA A 2 -33.54 -10.48 -5.88
C ALA A 2 -33.80 -8.97 -5.93
N THR A 3 -34.64 -8.46 -5.04
CA THR A 3 -34.98 -7.03 -4.94
C THR A 3 -33.87 -6.23 -4.23
N ILE A 4 -32.94 -6.93 -3.57
CA ILE A 4 -31.80 -6.40 -2.83
C ILE A 4 -30.55 -7.06 -3.40
N LEU A 5 -29.64 -6.26 -3.93
CA LEU A 5 -28.41 -6.78 -4.53
C LEU A 5 -27.40 -7.18 -3.46
N ALA A 6 -27.22 -6.35 -2.43
CA ALA A 6 -26.27 -6.60 -1.35
C ALA A 6 -26.86 -6.25 0.02
N LEU A 7 -26.55 -7.05 1.05
CA LEU A 7 -27.06 -6.85 2.40
C LEU A 7 -26.02 -7.25 3.46
N THR A 8 -25.92 -6.42 4.50
CA THR A 8 -25.17 -6.73 5.74
C THR A 8 -26.00 -6.37 6.98
N HIS A 9 -25.47 -6.55 8.18
CA HIS A 9 -26.18 -6.23 9.41
C HIS A 9 -26.36 -4.72 9.63
N SER A 10 -27.40 -4.34 10.37
CA SER A 10 -27.65 -2.97 10.83
C SER A 10 -26.91 -2.63 12.14
N GLY A 11 -27.08 -1.44 12.69
CA GLY A 11 -26.52 -1.06 14.00
C GLY A 11 -25.04 -0.71 13.96
N TYR A 12 -24.32 -1.01 15.06
CA TYR A 12 -22.87 -0.82 15.16
C TYR A 12 -22.17 -1.54 14.01
N PHE A 13 -21.11 -0.95 13.47
CA PHE A 13 -20.35 -1.54 12.36
C PHE A 13 -18.84 -1.56 12.57
N HIS A 14 -18.16 -2.45 11.86
CA HIS A 14 -16.72 -2.65 11.89
C HIS A 14 -16.07 -2.42 10.52
N ALA A 15 -14.75 -2.55 10.48
CA ALA A 15 -14.00 -2.48 9.23
C ALA A 15 -14.36 -3.61 8.26
N ASP A 16 -14.86 -4.74 8.74
CA ASP A 16 -15.15 -5.91 7.92
C ASP A 16 -16.24 -5.62 6.88
N GLU A 17 -17.46 -5.41 7.35
CA GLU A 17 -18.61 -5.20 6.48
C GLU A 17 -18.55 -3.84 5.75
N VAL A 18 -17.91 -2.83 6.35
CA VAL A 18 -17.70 -1.54 5.66
C VAL A 18 -16.78 -1.73 4.45
N THR A 19 -15.70 -2.50 4.59
CA THR A 19 -14.78 -2.77 3.49
C THR A 19 -15.39 -3.72 2.46
N ALA A 20 -16.12 -4.75 2.91
CA ALA A 20 -16.86 -5.64 2.03
C ALA A 20 -17.84 -4.87 1.13
N TYR A 21 -18.62 -3.95 1.70
CA TYR A 21 -19.51 -3.07 0.93
C TYR A 21 -18.74 -2.17 -0.05
N ALA A 22 -17.63 -1.57 0.38
CA ALA A 22 -16.80 -0.74 -0.49
C ALA A 22 -16.26 -1.52 -1.70
N ILE A 23 -15.78 -2.75 -1.50
CA ILE A 23 -15.31 -3.64 -2.57
C ILE A 23 -16.44 -3.91 -3.58
N LEU A 24 -17.62 -4.33 -3.10
CA LEU A 24 -18.78 -4.63 -3.97
C LEU A 24 -19.18 -3.40 -4.80
N ARG A 25 -19.31 -2.24 -4.16
CA ARG A 25 -19.67 -0.99 -4.84
C ARG A 25 -18.64 -0.54 -5.88
N LEU A 26 -17.35 -0.82 -5.65
CA LEU A 26 -16.30 -0.52 -6.63
C LEU A 26 -16.32 -1.49 -7.82
N GLY A 27 -16.84 -2.70 -7.64
CA GLY A 27 -16.96 -3.71 -8.71
C GLY A 27 -18.26 -3.63 -9.51
N ASP A 28 -19.33 -3.10 -8.92
CA ASP A 28 -20.65 -2.95 -9.56
C ASP A 28 -21.35 -1.68 -9.06
N GLU A 29 -21.56 -0.73 -9.97
CA GLU A 29 -22.21 0.56 -9.67
C GLU A 29 -23.66 0.41 -9.19
N ASN A 30 -24.33 -0.71 -9.50
CA ASN A 30 -25.71 -0.97 -9.11
C ASN A 30 -25.84 -1.35 -7.63
N VAL A 31 -24.75 -1.76 -6.98
CA VAL A 31 -24.74 -2.15 -5.56
C VAL A 31 -25.27 -1.02 -4.68
N ALA A 32 -24.84 0.22 -4.94
CA ALA A 32 -25.26 1.37 -4.15
C ALA A 32 -26.78 1.64 -4.23
N ALA A 33 -27.40 1.37 -5.39
CA ALA A 33 -28.84 1.59 -5.59
C ALA A 33 -29.72 0.51 -4.94
N SER A 34 -29.16 -0.65 -4.61
CA SER A 34 -29.90 -1.82 -4.10
C SER A 34 -29.21 -2.46 -2.88
N PHE A 35 -28.57 -1.63 -2.05
CA PHE A 35 -27.95 -2.04 -0.79
C PHE A 35 -28.92 -1.85 0.38
N LYS A 36 -28.88 -2.76 1.36
CA LYS A 36 -29.58 -2.62 2.64
C LYS A 36 -28.74 -3.09 3.82
N ARG A 37 -28.97 -2.50 4.99
CA ARG A 37 -28.49 -3.00 6.28
C ARG A 37 -29.66 -3.53 7.11
N SER A 38 -29.62 -4.79 7.52
CA SER A 38 -30.70 -5.41 8.30
C SER A 38 -30.26 -6.72 8.95
N ARG A 39 -30.92 -7.07 10.06
CA ARG A 39 -30.88 -8.41 10.67
C ARG A 39 -32.18 -9.20 10.47
N ASP A 40 -33.13 -8.66 9.69
CA ASP A 40 -34.40 -9.34 9.39
C ASP A 40 -34.15 -10.56 8.49
N PRO A 41 -34.45 -11.79 8.95
CA PRO A 41 -34.27 -13.01 8.16
C PRO A 41 -34.99 -12.97 6.81
N THR A 42 -36.11 -12.27 6.73
CA THR A 42 -36.90 -12.11 5.50
C THR A 42 -36.10 -11.34 4.45
N LEU A 43 -35.53 -10.19 4.83
CA LEU A 43 -34.71 -9.37 3.93
C LEU A 43 -33.40 -10.06 3.57
N ILE A 44 -32.76 -10.74 4.53
CA ILE A 44 -31.56 -11.55 4.31
C ILE A 44 -31.82 -12.61 3.23
N SER A 45 -32.94 -13.34 3.33
CA SER A 45 -33.29 -14.37 2.34
C SER A 45 -33.53 -13.83 0.93
N GLN A 46 -33.94 -12.56 0.81
CA GLN A 46 -34.24 -11.90 -0.47
C GLN A 46 -33.01 -11.29 -1.14
N ALA A 47 -31.89 -11.14 -0.42
CA ALA A 47 -30.69 -10.51 -0.93
C ALA A 47 -29.85 -11.48 -1.78
N ALA A 48 -29.32 -10.98 -2.90
CA ALA A 48 -28.44 -11.75 -3.78
C ALA A 48 -27.08 -12.02 -3.12
N ILE A 49 -26.49 -10.99 -2.52
CA ILE A 49 -25.24 -11.09 -1.75
C ILE A 49 -25.53 -10.71 -0.31
N VAL A 50 -25.18 -11.57 0.63
CA VAL A 50 -25.26 -11.34 2.06
C VAL A 50 -23.88 -11.54 2.65
N PHE A 51 -23.41 -10.58 3.44
CA PHE A 51 -22.09 -10.62 4.06
C PHE A 51 -22.17 -10.12 5.50
N ASP A 52 -21.34 -10.70 6.36
CA ASP A 52 -21.26 -10.39 7.79
C ASP A 52 -22.57 -10.58 8.58
N VAL A 53 -23.52 -11.36 8.03
CA VAL A 53 -24.77 -11.69 8.70
C VAL A 53 -25.38 -12.98 8.15
N GLY A 54 -26.06 -13.73 9.01
CA GLY A 54 -26.82 -14.94 8.66
C GLY A 54 -26.16 -16.26 9.05
N GLY A 55 -24.90 -16.26 9.47
CA GLY A 55 -24.15 -17.41 9.98
C GLY A 55 -23.86 -18.49 8.93
N VAL A 56 -23.76 -18.10 7.65
CA VAL A 56 -23.57 -19.03 6.52
C VAL A 56 -22.50 -18.52 5.56
N HIS A 57 -21.58 -19.42 5.21
CA HIS A 57 -20.68 -19.27 4.07
C HIS A 57 -21.07 -20.26 2.97
N ASP A 58 -21.57 -19.71 1.86
CA ASP A 58 -21.88 -20.43 0.63
C ASP A 58 -21.81 -19.44 -0.55
N PRO A 59 -20.64 -19.29 -1.19
CA PRO A 59 -20.47 -18.37 -2.31
C PRO A 59 -21.41 -18.63 -3.48
N SER A 60 -21.83 -19.89 -3.68
CA SER A 60 -22.75 -20.26 -4.76
C SER A 60 -24.16 -19.70 -4.55
N GLN A 61 -24.51 -19.40 -3.30
CA GLN A 61 -25.76 -18.75 -2.90
C GLN A 61 -25.57 -17.27 -2.51
N GLY A 62 -24.37 -16.73 -2.74
CA GLY A 62 -24.04 -15.36 -2.35
C GLY A 62 -24.05 -15.14 -0.84
N ARG A 63 -23.51 -16.08 -0.06
CA ARG A 63 -23.42 -16.01 1.40
C ARG A 63 -21.96 -15.94 1.84
N TYR A 64 -21.59 -14.83 2.46
CA TYR A 64 -20.23 -14.42 2.78
C TYR A 64 -20.12 -14.01 4.25
N ASP A 65 -20.64 -14.84 5.16
CA ASP A 65 -20.48 -14.65 6.61
C ASP A 65 -19.34 -15.55 7.15
N HIS A 66 -18.77 -15.17 8.27
CA HIS A 66 -17.68 -15.85 8.96
C HIS A 66 -18.00 -16.22 10.43
N HIS A 67 -19.15 -15.78 10.98
CA HIS A 67 -19.58 -15.97 12.38
C HIS A 67 -19.89 -17.43 12.81
N MET A 68 -19.43 -18.43 12.06
CA MET A 68 -19.55 -19.83 12.43
C MET A 68 -18.51 -20.19 13.50
N THR A 69 -18.71 -21.33 14.17
CA THR A 69 -17.67 -21.93 15.03
C THR A 69 -16.36 -22.08 14.27
N VAL A 70 -15.20 -21.91 14.93
CA VAL A 70 -13.85 -21.95 14.29
C VAL A 70 -13.62 -23.18 13.40
N ASP A 71 -14.22 -24.33 13.72
CA ASP A 71 -14.12 -25.56 12.91
C ASP A 71 -14.90 -25.49 11.58
N ARG A 72 -15.88 -24.59 11.49
CA ARG A 72 -16.77 -24.38 10.33
C ARG A 72 -16.58 -23.03 9.65
N ALA A 73 -15.92 -22.07 10.30
CA ALA A 73 -15.59 -20.78 9.72
C ALA A 73 -14.64 -20.97 8.52
N PRO A 74 -14.82 -20.19 7.44
CA PRO A 74 -14.00 -20.31 6.25
C PRO A 74 -12.55 -19.94 6.55
N LYS A 75 -11.62 -20.75 6.04
CA LYS A 75 -10.18 -20.59 6.23
C LYS A 75 -9.48 -20.36 4.90
N ARG A 76 -8.40 -19.59 4.96
CA ARG A 76 -7.39 -19.44 3.92
C ARG A 76 -6.56 -20.73 3.82
N ASP A 77 -5.80 -20.86 2.74
CA ASP A 77 -4.91 -22.01 2.51
C ASP A 77 -3.85 -22.17 3.60
N ASP A 78 -3.45 -21.06 4.24
CA ASP A 78 -2.51 -21.04 5.38
C ASP A 78 -3.19 -21.32 6.74
N GLY A 79 -4.49 -21.64 6.74
CA GLY A 79 -5.27 -21.98 7.92
C GLY A 79 -5.86 -20.79 8.69
N ARG A 80 -5.48 -19.56 8.32
CA ARG A 80 -6.01 -18.33 8.92
C ARG A 80 -7.48 -18.14 8.58
N LEU A 81 -8.24 -17.55 9.50
CA LEU A 81 -9.65 -17.27 9.29
C LEU A 81 -9.86 -16.13 8.28
N TYR A 82 -10.93 -16.24 7.49
CA TYR A 82 -11.45 -15.12 6.72
C TYR A 82 -12.44 -14.31 7.56
N SER A 83 -12.47 -12.99 7.38
CA SER A 83 -13.64 -12.15 7.64
C SER A 83 -14.47 -11.98 6.36
N SER A 84 -15.62 -11.32 6.44
CA SER A 84 -16.50 -11.13 5.28
C SER A 84 -15.82 -10.29 4.17
N ALA A 85 -15.03 -9.28 4.53
CA ALA A 85 -14.19 -8.49 3.63
C ALA A 85 -13.21 -9.38 2.87
N GLY A 86 -12.55 -10.33 3.53
CA GLY A 86 -11.65 -11.27 2.87
C GLY A 86 -12.37 -12.20 1.90
N LEU A 87 -13.55 -12.70 2.28
CA LEU A 87 -14.36 -13.55 1.39
C LEU A 87 -14.87 -12.77 0.17
N ILE A 88 -15.31 -11.53 0.37
CA ILE A 88 -15.76 -10.64 -0.70
C ILE A 88 -14.58 -10.23 -1.59
N TRP A 89 -13.41 -9.93 -1.03
CA TRP A 89 -12.20 -9.64 -1.80
C TRP A 89 -11.78 -10.82 -2.68
N ARG A 90 -11.86 -12.05 -2.15
CA ARG A 90 -11.56 -13.28 -2.89
C ARG A 90 -12.37 -13.39 -4.18
N ASP A 91 -13.68 -13.15 -4.09
CA ASP A 91 -14.59 -13.44 -5.20
C ASP A 91 -14.89 -12.21 -6.07
N PHE A 92 -14.84 -10.99 -5.49
CA PHE A 92 -15.19 -9.74 -6.18
C PHE A 92 -14.04 -8.73 -6.28
N GLY A 93 -12.91 -8.95 -5.60
CA GLY A 93 -11.80 -7.98 -5.57
C GLY A 93 -11.24 -7.65 -6.96
N ARG A 94 -11.20 -8.64 -7.87
CA ARG A 94 -10.79 -8.42 -9.27
C ARG A 94 -11.76 -7.52 -10.04
N ALA A 95 -13.07 -7.65 -9.80
CA ALA A 95 -14.06 -6.75 -10.40
C ALA A 95 -13.89 -5.33 -9.83
N ALA A 96 -13.70 -5.21 -8.51
CA ALA A 96 -13.44 -3.94 -7.85
C ALA A 96 -12.20 -3.24 -8.41
N LEU A 97 -11.10 -3.96 -8.61
CA LEU A 97 -9.88 -3.41 -9.21
C LEU A 97 -10.15 -2.83 -10.60
N ARG A 98 -10.86 -3.56 -11.46
CA ARG A 98 -11.21 -3.06 -12.81
C ARG A 98 -12.03 -1.76 -12.75
N GLY A 99 -12.88 -1.59 -11.75
CA GLY A 99 -13.61 -0.35 -11.51
C GLY A 99 -12.75 0.82 -10.99
N MET A 100 -11.49 0.58 -10.64
CA MET A 100 -10.53 1.57 -10.11
C MET A 100 -9.48 2.02 -11.14
N ALA A 101 -9.81 1.98 -12.45
CA ALA A 101 -8.91 2.43 -13.52
C ALA A 101 -8.38 3.87 -13.34
N ALA A 102 -7.29 4.19 -14.04
CA ALA A 102 -6.58 5.46 -13.93
C ALA A 102 -7.53 6.66 -14.07
N GLY A 103 -7.45 7.58 -13.11
CA GLY A 103 -8.19 8.84 -13.11
C GLY A 103 -7.48 9.92 -13.93
N PRO A 104 -8.16 11.05 -14.20
CA PRO A 104 -7.64 12.13 -15.06
C PRO A 104 -6.33 12.76 -14.55
N ASP A 105 -6.03 12.65 -13.26
CA ASP A 105 -4.82 13.20 -12.63
C ASP A 105 -3.62 12.24 -12.62
N ASP A 106 -3.80 10.99 -13.07
CA ASP A 106 -2.75 9.97 -13.02
C ASP A 106 -1.74 10.17 -14.16
N LYS A 107 -0.61 10.81 -13.85
CA LYS A 107 0.51 10.95 -14.78
C LYS A 107 1.34 9.68 -14.81
N GLY A 108 1.43 9.03 -15.98
CA GLY A 108 2.33 7.90 -16.20
C GLY A 108 1.81 6.52 -15.80
N ILE A 109 0.54 6.41 -15.38
CA ILE A 109 -0.13 5.11 -15.26
C ILE A 109 -0.78 4.77 -16.62
N PRO A 110 -0.43 3.64 -17.27
CA PRO A 110 -1.12 3.21 -18.48
C PRO A 110 -2.62 3.03 -18.22
N ALA A 111 -3.46 3.37 -19.21
CA ALA A 111 -4.92 3.26 -19.08
C ALA A 111 -5.37 1.82 -18.75
N ASP A 112 -4.62 0.83 -19.22
CA ASP A 112 -4.80 -0.59 -18.99
C ASP A 112 -3.95 -1.14 -17.83
N GLY A 113 -3.17 -0.32 -17.13
CA GLY A 113 -2.19 -0.77 -16.13
C GLY A 113 -2.78 -1.67 -15.04
N VAL A 114 -3.99 -1.36 -14.56
CA VAL A 114 -4.72 -2.22 -13.61
C VAL A 114 -5.09 -3.57 -14.23
N THR A 115 -5.55 -3.58 -15.48
CA THR A 115 -5.96 -4.81 -16.15
C THR A 115 -4.75 -5.69 -16.47
N THR A 116 -3.66 -5.09 -16.92
CA THR A 116 -2.39 -5.76 -17.24
C THR A 116 -1.77 -6.43 -16.01
N HIS A 117 -1.88 -5.80 -14.83
CA HIS A 117 -1.30 -6.31 -13.59
C HIS A 117 -2.35 -6.84 -12.59
N LEU A 118 -3.54 -7.23 -13.07
CA LEU A 118 -4.71 -7.49 -12.24
C LEU A 118 -4.46 -8.51 -11.11
N ASP A 119 -3.89 -9.67 -11.43
CA ASP A 119 -3.70 -10.74 -10.45
C ASP A 119 -2.56 -10.41 -9.45
N GLU A 120 -1.47 -9.78 -9.92
CA GLU A 120 -0.40 -9.34 -9.02
C GLU A 120 -0.91 -8.26 -8.06
N LEU A 121 -1.67 -7.29 -8.57
CA LEU A 121 -2.27 -6.22 -7.79
C LEU A 121 -3.31 -6.76 -6.80
N TRP A 122 -4.12 -7.74 -7.23
CA TRP A 122 -5.06 -8.43 -6.35
C TRP A 122 -4.34 -9.10 -5.17
N ALA A 123 -3.25 -9.82 -5.44
CA ALA A 123 -2.47 -10.51 -4.41
C ALA A 123 -1.75 -9.53 -3.48
N ARG A 124 -1.20 -8.43 -4.00
CA ARG A 124 -0.56 -7.39 -3.19
C ARG A 124 -1.55 -6.75 -2.23
N ILE A 125 -2.74 -6.35 -2.71
CA ILE A 125 -3.77 -5.75 -1.87
C ILE A 125 -4.35 -6.75 -0.86
N ASP A 126 -4.52 -8.02 -1.24
CA ASP A 126 -4.88 -9.08 -0.28
C ASP A 126 -3.86 -9.10 0.87
N HIS A 127 -2.57 -9.12 0.54
CA HIS A 127 -1.49 -9.22 1.50
C HIS A 127 -1.34 -8.00 2.41
N VAL A 128 -1.32 -6.78 1.84
CA VAL A 128 -0.99 -5.56 2.60
C VAL A 128 -2.18 -4.93 3.32
N PHE A 129 -3.40 -5.33 2.99
CA PHE A 129 -4.62 -4.68 3.49
C PHE A 129 -5.68 -5.68 3.96
N ILE A 130 -6.17 -6.55 3.08
CA ILE A 130 -7.35 -7.38 3.37
C ILE A 130 -7.06 -8.42 4.46
N ARG A 131 -5.92 -9.12 4.41
CA ARG A 131 -5.53 -10.09 5.45
C ARG A 131 -5.43 -9.47 6.84
N ARG A 132 -5.09 -8.18 6.91
CA ARG A 132 -5.02 -7.46 8.19
C ARG A 132 -6.41 -7.16 8.75
N ILE A 133 -7.38 -6.91 7.88
CA ILE A 133 -8.80 -6.79 8.28
C ILE A 133 -9.28 -8.14 8.79
N ASP A 134 -9.04 -9.23 8.05
CA ASP A 134 -9.40 -10.59 8.49
C ASP A 134 -8.83 -10.88 9.88
N GLY A 135 -7.54 -10.65 10.08
CA GLY A 135 -6.87 -10.95 11.35
C GLY A 135 -7.42 -10.16 12.53
N VAL A 136 -7.70 -8.86 12.33
CA VAL A 136 -8.27 -8.01 13.38
C VAL A 136 -9.70 -8.43 13.72
N ASP A 137 -10.52 -8.64 12.70
CA ASP A 137 -11.95 -8.91 12.87
C ASP A 137 -12.22 -10.31 13.44
N THR A 138 -11.44 -11.31 13.03
CA THR A 138 -11.51 -12.68 13.58
C THR A 138 -10.83 -12.83 14.95
N GLY A 139 -10.14 -11.78 15.42
CA GLY A 139 -9.40 -11.78 16.69
C GLY A 139 -8.07 -12.55 16.66
N GLU A 140 -7.61 -13.00 15.49
CA GLU A 140 -6.28 -13.60 15.32
C GLU A 140 -5.14 -12.58 15.52
N GLU A 141 -5.42 -11.30 15.31
CA GLU A 141 -4.46 -10.22 15.45
C GLU A 141 -5.04 -9.04 16.24
N PRO A 142 -4.24 -8.35 17.08
CA PRO A 142 -4.72 -7.18 17.82
C PRO A 142 -4.84 -5.96 16.90
N ALA A 143 -5.83 -5.09 17.15
CA ALA A 143 -5.89 -3.75 16.56
C ALA A 143 -5.00 -2.77 17.36
N PRO A 144 -3.93 -2.20 16.77
CA PRO A 144 -3.14 -1.16 17.43
C PRO A 144 -3.94 0.15 17.47
N PRO A 145 -3.63 1.07 18.39
CA PRO A 145 -4.28 2.38 18.43
C PRO A 145 -4.21 3.11 17.08
N LEU A 146 -5.34 3.69 16.67
CA LEU A 146 -5.50 4.37 15.38
C LEU A 146 -5.30 3.45 14.16
N SER A 147 -5.53 2.15 14.33
CA SER A 147 -5.58 1.21 13.21
C SER A 147 -6.64 1.61 12.18
N TYR A 148 -6.60 0.98 11.00
CA TYR A 148 -7.68 1.12 10.03
C TYR A 148 -9.05 0.75 10.63
N ALA A 149 -9.09 -0.31 11.46
CA ALA A 149 -10.30 -0.71 12.16
C ALA A 149 -10.77 0.38 13.13
N ASP A 150 -9.89 0.93 13.95
CA ASP A 150 -10.21 2.04 14.88
C ASP A 150 -10.71 3.29 14.13
N GLN A 151 -10.15 3.57 12.95
CA GLN A 151 -10.56 4.72 12.14
C GLN A 151 -11.97 4.53 11.57
N ILE A 152 -12.34 3.30 11.16
CA ILE A 152 -13.71 2.96 10.77
C ILE A 152 -14.64 3.03 11.98
N ASP A 153 -14.20 2.45 13.10
CA ASP A 153 -14.93 2.40 14.37
C ASP A 153 -15.35 3.80 14.85
N ALA A 154 -14.45 4.78 14.67
CA ALA A 154 -14.68 6.19 15.01
C ALA A 154 -15.83 6.87 14.22
N PHE A 155 -16.34 6.26 13.16
CA PHE A 155 -17.55 6.75 12.48
C PHE A 155 -18.83 6.32 13.19
N ASN A 156 -18.82 5.27 14.03
CA ASN A 156 -20.02 4.83 14.73
C ASN A 156 -20.56 5.97 15.62
N PRO A 157 -21.88 6.22 15.61
CA PRO A 157 -22.48 7.17 16.54
C PRO A 157 -22.17 6.77 17.98
N ASN A 158 -21.78 7.75 18.79
CA ASN A 158 -21.61 7.54 20.22
C ASN A 158 -22.89 7.91 21.00
N TRP A 159 -22.92 7.62 22.31
CA TRP A 159 -24.08 7.82 23.17
C TRP A 159 -24.57 9.29 23.28
N THR A 160 -23.79 10.25 22.79
CA THR A 160 -24.15 11.68 22.75
C THR A 160 -24.63 12.17 21.38
N GLU A 161 -24.67 11.30 20.36
CA GLU A 161 -25.08 11.66 19.00
C GLU A 161 -26.45 11.05 18.65
N GLU A 162 -27.38 11.89 18.18
CA GLU A 162 -28.62 11.44 17.56
C GLU A 162 -28.47 11.40 16.03
N ILE A 163 -27.56 10.53 15.55
CA ILE A 163 -27.26 10.36 14.13
C ILE A 163 -27.61 8.93 13.70
N ASP A 164 -28.17 8.81 12.51
CA ASP A 164 -28.44 7.53 11.87
C ASP A 164 -27.14 6.74 11.61
N ALA A 165 -27.04 5.54 12.17
CA ALA A 165 -25.91 4.64 11.99
C ALA A 165 -25.71 4.23 10.53
N ASP A 166 -26.78 4.15 9.73
CA ASP A 166 -26.67 3.79 8.31
C ASP A 166 -26.04 4.93 7.50
N ARG A 167 -26.31 6.18 7.88
CA ARG A 167 -25.60 7.33 7.31
C ARG A 167 -24.10 7.27 7.63
N ARG A 168 -23.75 7.01 8.90
CA ARG A 168 -22.34 6.90 9.32
C ARG A 168 -21.61 5.74 8.64
N PHE A 169 -22.30 4.62 8.45
CA PHE A 169 -21.79 3.49 7.68
C PHE A 169 -21.41 3.90 6.25
N LEU A 170 -22.26 4.68 5.56
CA LEU A 170 -21.98 5.12 4.20
C LEU A 170 -20.82 6.13 4.14
N GLU A 171 -20.66 6.98 5.17
CA GLU A 171 -19.49 7.87 5.32
C GLU A 171 -18.20 7.04 5.51
N ALA A 172 -18.22 6.05 6.41
CA ALA A 172 -17.10 5.13 6.63
C ALA A 172 -16.77 4.32 5.37
N ALA A 173 -17.78 3.88 4.62
CA ALA A 173 -17.61 3.17 3.35
C ALA A 173 -16.99 4.05 2.27
N GLY A 174 -17.28 5.35 2.26
CA GLY A 174 -16.59 6.31 1.40
C GLY A 174 -15.09 6.39 1.72
N PHE A 175 -14.76 6.50 3.01
CA PHE A 175 -13.37 6.46 3.48
C PHE A 175 -12.67 5.14 3.14
N ALA A 176 -13.34 4.00 3.31
CA ALA A 176 -12.82 2.68 2.95
C ALA A 176 -12.54 2.57 1.43
N ALA A 177 -13.47 3.03 0.60
CA ALA A 177 -13.32 3.01 -0.85
C ALA A 177 -12.15 3.89 -1.32
N ASP A 178 -12.00 5.10 -0.77
CA ASP A 178 -10.91 6.00 -1.11
C ASP A 178 -9.56 5.46 -0.62
N THR A 179 -9.52 4.87 0.58
CA THR A 179 -8.33 4.19 1.11
C THR A 179 -7.91 3.05 0.19
N LEU A 180 -8.85 2.19 -0.22
CA LEU A 180 -8.58 1.08 -1.13
C LEU A 180 -8.06 1.58 -2.50
N ARG A 181 -8.68 2.62 -3.07
CA ARG A 181 -8.21 3.25 -4.33
C ARG A 181 -6.77 3.76 -4.21
N ARG A 182 -6.44 4.42 -3.10
CA ARG A 182 -5.09 4.97 -2.86
C ARG A 182 -4.05 3.86 -2.69
N LEU A 183 -4.39 2.79 -1.96
CA LEU A 183 -3.55 1.62 -1.82
C LEU A 183 -3.31 0.94 -3.16
N VAL A 184 -4.36 0.74 -3.96
CA VAL A 184 -4.28 0.19 -5.32
C VAL A 184 -3.33 1.02 -6.20
N ARG A 185 -3.47 2.35 -6.20
CA ARG A 185 -2.57 3.24 -6.97
C ARG A 185 -1.13 3.15 -6.49
N ARG A 186 -0.91 3.07 -5.18
CA ARG A 186 0.42 2.90 -4.60
C ARG A 186 1.04 1.59 -5.08
N GLU A 187 0.35 0.46 -4.90
CA GLU A 187 0.87 -0.84 -5.31
C GLU A 187 1.08 -0.93 -6.83
N LEU A 188 0.20 -0.35 -7.64
CA LEU A 188 0.40 -0.27 -9.09
C LEU A 188 1.65 0.55 -9.45
N ALA A 189 1.88 1.68 -8.80
CA ALA A 189 3.10 2.47 -9.00
C ALA A 189 4.37 1.68 -8.63
N HIS A 190 4.32 0.83 -7.61
CA HIS A 190 5.40 -0.10 -7.27
C HIS A 190 5.61 -1.20 -8.32
N ILE A 191 4.55 -1.72 -8.93
CA ILE A 191 4.66 -2.72 -10.00
C ILE A 191 5.30 -2.08 -11.24
N LEU A 192 4.79 -0.91 -11.65
CA LEU A 192 5.27 -0.20 -12.85
C LEU A 192 6.70 0.31 -12.70
N SER A 193 7.17 0.56 -11.47
CA SER A 193 8.55 0.99 -11.22
C SER A 193 9.58 -0.14 -11.31
N ARG A 194 9.14 -1.41 -11.29
CA ARG A 194 10.02 -2.59 -11.30
C ARG A 194 11.00 -2.56 -12.47
N ASP A 195 10.49 -2.48 -13.70
CA ASP A 195 11.32 -2.58 -14.89
C ASP A 195 12.29 -1.40 -15.00
N ILE A 196 11.83 -0.20 -14.62
CA ILE A 196 12.66 1.01 -14.59
C ILE A 196 13.85 0.82 -13.64
N VAL A 197 13.61 0.26 -12.45
CA VAL A 197 14.66 0.02 -11.44
C VAL A 197 15.63 -1.06 -11.90
N LEU A 198 15.12 -2.16 -12.47
CA LEU A 198 15.96 -3.26 -12.96
C LEU A 198 16.83 -2.81 -14.15
N GLU A 199 16.27 -2.04 -15.09
CA GLU A 199 17.01 -1.49 -16.22
C GLU A 199 18.06 -0.46 -15.78
N ALA A 200 17.70 0.44 -14.85
CA ALA A 200 18.63 1.39 -14.26
C ALA A 200 19.78 0.70 -13.53
N HIS A 201 19.50 -0.38 -12.80
CA HIS A 201 20.55 -1.17 -12.14
C HIS A 201 21.44 -1.88 -13.15
N ALA A 202 20.86 -2.53 -14.17
CA ALA A 202 21.61 -3.24 -15.19
C ALA A 202 22.54 -2.33 -16.01
N SER A 203 22.16 -1.07 -16.17
CA SER A 203 22.93 -0.04 -16.90
C SER A 203 23.90 0.75 -16.01
N SER A 204 23.95 0.46 -14.70
CA SER A 204 24.76 1.24 -13.76
C SER A 204 26.25 0.92 -13.88
N ALA A 205 27.09 1.96 -13.82
CA ALA A 205 28.55 1.81 -13.77
C ALA A 205 29.03 1.23 -12.43
N ASP A 206 28.28 1.44 -11.35
CA ASP A 206 28.52 0.84 -10.03
C ASP A 206 27.19 0.23 -9.55
N PRO A 207 27.07 -1.10 -9.41
CA PRO A 207 25.81 -1.73 -9.01
C PRO A 207 25.31 -1.32 -7.61
N ARG A 208 26.14 -0.62 -6.82
CA ARG A 208 25.77 -0.03 -5.52
C ARG A 208 25.09 1.32 -5.67
N VAL A 209 25.14 1.97 -6.82
CA VAL A 209 24.55 3.28 -7.09
C VAL A 209 23.50 3.14 -8.18
N LEU A 210 22.26 3.52 -7.86
CA LEU A 210 21.11 3.40 -8.76
C LEU A 210 20.69 4.78 -9.26
N GLU A 211 20.85 5.04 -10.55
CA GLU A 211 20.43 6.31 -11.16
C GLU A 211 19.01 6.18 -11.74
N LEU A 212 18.06 6.91 -11.17
CA LEU A 212 16.65 6.82 -11.57
C LEU A 212 16.20 8.08 -12.33
N PRO A 213 15.23 7.95 -13.25
CA PRO A 213 14.71 9.09 -14.02
C PRO A 213 13.94 10.11 -13.18
N GLY A 214 13.55 9.75 -11.96
CA GLY A 214 12.84 10.62 -11.03
C GLY A 214 12.53 9.90 -9.72
N SER A 215 11.78 10.57 -8.84
CA SER A 215 11.31 10.01 -7.58
C SER A 215 10.23 8.95 -7.80
N LEU A 216 10.63 7.68 -7.87
CA LEU A 216 9.76 6.50 -8.01
C LEU A 216 9.99 5.50 -6.87
N PRO A 217 9.06 4.56 -6.61
CA PRO A 217 9.28 3.51 -5.63
C PRO A 217 10.37 2.53 -6.09
N TRP A 218 11.53 2.50 -5.43
CA TRP A 218 12.68 1.67 -5.85
C TRP A 218 13.16 0.68 -4.79
N GLN A 219 13.02 1.02 -3.50
CA GLN A 219 13.58 0.23 -2.40
C GLN A 219 13.01 -1.19 -2.33
N GLY A 220 11.70 -1.34 -2.55
CA GLY A 220 11.04 -2.65 -2.57
C GLY A 220 11.61 -3.54 -3.68
N VAL A 221 11.78 -3.01 -4.90
CA VAL A 221 12.35 -3.74 -6.03
C VAL A 221 13.80 -4.17 -5.73
N VAL A 222 14.60 -3.30 -5.12
CA VAL A 222 15.97 -3.64 -4.68
C VAL A 222 15.97 -4.79 -3.68
N GLN A 223 15.01 -4.84 -2.74
CA GLN A 223 14.90 -5.93 -1.76
C GLN A 223 14.42 -7.22 -2.41
N ASP A 224 13.33 -7.17 -3.17
CA ASP A 224 12.70 -8.31 -3.83
C ASP A 224 13.68 -9.04 -4.77
N HIS A 225 14.58 -8.29 -5.41
CA HIS A 225 15.58 -8.82 -6.35
C HIS A 225 16.98 -8.97 -5.74
N GLY A 226 17.17 -8.71 -4.45
CA GLY A 226 18.46 -8.88 -3.77
C GLY A 226 19.59 -8.02 -4.35
N LEU A 227 19.27 -6.85 -4.93
CA LEU A 227 20.25 -6.00 -5.60
C LEU A 227 21.21 -5.38 -4.57
N PRO A 228 22.51 -5.21 -4.87
CA PRO A 228 23.52 -4.68 -3.95
C PRO A 228 23.46 -3.14 -3.78
N VAL A 229 22.41 -2.48 -4.27
CA VAL A 229 22.22 -1.03 -4.23
C VAL A 229 22.37 -0.48 -2.79
N VAL A 230 23.16 0.57 -2.64
CA VAL A 230 23.41 1.31 -1.40
C VAL A 230 22.80 2.70 -1.48
N TYR A 231 22.89 3.37 -2.63
CA TYR A 231 22.34 4.70 -2.84
C TYR A 231 21.50 4.75 -4.12
N ALA A 232 20.39 5.48 -4.09
CA ALA A 232 19.67 5.90 -5.28
C ALA A 232 19.81 7.40 -5.51
N ILE A 233 20.02 7.79 -6.76
CA ILE A 233 20.17 9.16 -7.24
C ILE A 233 19.03 9.50 -8.18
N TYR A 234 18.30 10.58 -7.89
CA TYR A 234 17.18 11.03 -8.73
C TYR A 234 16.85 12.50 -8.51
N HIS A 235 16.24 13.12 -9.51
CA HIS A 235 15.77 14.49 -9.38
C HIS A 235 14.40 14.56 -8.69
N LYS A 236 14.25 15.47 -7.72
CA LYS A 236 13.00 15.74 -7.00
C LYS A 236 12.98 17.18 -6.50
N ASP A 237 11.86 17.87 -6.74
CA ASP A 237 11.59 19.22 -6.22
C ASP A 237 12.69 20.27 -6.50
N GLY A 238 13.44 20.10 -7.59
CA GLY A 238 14.50 21.03 -8.04
C GLY A 238 15.92 20.59 -7.67
N ASP A 239 16.07 19.57 -6.82
CA ASP A 239 17.35 19.05 -6.38
C ASP A 239 17.61 17.62 -6.88
N TRP A 240 18.88 17.22 -6.88
CA TRP A 240 19.31 15.84 -7.08
C TRP A 240 19.53 15.16 -5.74
N MET A 241 18.61 14.25 -5.43
CA MET A 241 18.58 13.52 -4.18
C MET A 241 19.61 12.39 -4.18
N ILE A 242 20.22 12.15 -3.02
CA ILE A 242 20.92 10.92 -2.68
C ILE A 242 20.19 10.27 -1.51
N THR A 243 19.66 9.07 -1.72
CA THR A 243 18.91 8.33 -0.68
C THR A 243 19.56 6.98 -0.41
N ALA A 244 19.84 6.70 0.86
CA ALA A 244 20.41 5.45 1.31
C ALA A 244 19.37 4.32 1.30
N MET A 245 19.84 3.12 0.97
CA MET A 245 19.04 1.90 1.00
C MET A 245 18.94 1.38 2.43
N PRO A 246 17.73 1.16 2.99
CA PRO A 246 17.58 0.55 4.30
C PRO A 246 18.02 -0.92 4.29
N THR A 247 18.44 -1.41 5.46
CA THR A 247 18.84 -2.81 5.67
C THR A 247 17.65 -3.77 5.61
N SER A 248 16.46 -3.31 6.01
CA SER A 248 15.20 -4.07 5.96
C SER A 248 14.03 -3.18 5.53
N ALA A 249 12.95 -3.79 5.04
CA ALA A 249 11.69 -3.10 4.79
C ALA A 249 11.21 -2.36 6.06
N GLY A 250 10.91 -1.07 5.94
CA GLY A 250 10.44 -0.24 7.05
C GLY A 250 11.47 0.03 8.17
N GLY A 251 12.72 -0.42 8.02
CA GLY A 251 13.78 -0.21 9.00
C GLY A 251 14.39 1.20 8.95
N HIS A 252 14.95 1.64 10.07
CA HIS A 252 15.65 2.93 10.17
C HIS A 252 17.15 2.84 9.84
N ASP A 253 17.73 1.64 9.93
CA ASP A 253 19.14 1.41 9.65
C ASP A 253 19.41 1.30 8.15
N GLN A 254 20.50 1.95 7.71
CA GLN A 254 20.90 2.02 6.31
C GLN A 254 22.04 1.06 6.03
N ARG A 255 22.08 0.46 4.83
CA ARG A 255 23.21 -0.38 4.38
C ARG A 255 24.53 0.37 4.53
N VAL A 256 24.57 1.60 4.02
CA VAL A 256 25.63 2.58 4.30
C VAL A 256 24.98 3.94 4.54
N PRO A 257 24.92 4.45 5.78
CA PRO A 257 24.43 5.81 6.04
C PRO A 257 25.42 6.84 5.47
N LEU A 258 24.93 8.03 5.16
CA LEU A 258 25.82 9.14 4.78
C LEU A 258 26.85 9.43 5.90
N PRO A 259 28.03 10.00 5.57
CA PRO A 259 29.08 10.27 6.54
C PRO A 259 28.58 11.03 7.77
N ARG A 260 29.04 10.60 8.96
CA ARG A 260 28.66 11.25 10.23
C ARG A 260 29.00 12.74 10.24
N ALA A 261 30.11 13.13 9.60
CA ALA A 261 30.53 14.52 9.50
C ALA A 261 29.55 15.40 8.69
N TRP A 262 28.68 14.82 7.85
CA TRP A 262 27.71 15.58 7.06
C TRP A 262 26.35 15.74 7.76
N ALA A 263 26.13 15.00 8.85
CA ALA A 263 24.82 14.89 9.49
C ALA A 263 24.25 16.27 9.91
N GLY A 264 23.15 16.67 9.28
CA GLY A 264 22.46 17.93 9.58
C GLY A 264 23.08 19.17 8.94
N LEU A 265 24.17 19.03 8.18
CA LEU A 265 24.81 20.15 7.49
C LEU A 265 24.01 20.56 6.25
N ARG A 266 24.10 21.85 5.90
CA ARG A 266 23.45 22.47 4.74
C ARG A 266 24.39 23.45 4.03
N ASP A 267 24.14 23.68 2.75
CA ASP A 267 24.78 24.68 1.90
C ASP A 267 26.31 24.73 2.10
N ALA A 268 26.87 25.91 2.40
CA ALA A 268 28.31 26.11 2.54
C ALA A 268 28.99 25.14 3.53
N ASP A 269 28.30 24.73 4.60
CA ASP A 269 28.87 23.83 5.61
C ASP A 269 29.02 22.41 5.08
N ILE A 270 28.02 21.89 4.36
CA ILE A 270 28.14 20.57 3.73
C ILE A 270 29.08 20.62 2.53
N GLN A 271 29.10 21.71 1.76
CA GLN A 271 30.02 21.88 0.63
C GLN A 271 31.47 21.82 1.10
N LYS A 272 31.81 22.58 2.14
CA LYS A 272 33.14 22.57 2.76
C LYS A 272 33.52 21.21 3.32
N THR A 273 32.59 20.53 4.00
CA THR A 273 32.88 19.27 4.70
C THR A 273 32.91 18.05 3.78
N SER A 274 32.06 18.02 2.76
CA SER A 274 32.01 16.95 1.74
C SER A 274 33.02 17.17 0.63
N GLY A 275 33.41 18.42 0.36
CA GLY A 275 34.19 18.79 -0.82
C GLY A 275 33.39 18.70 -2.12
N VAL A 276 32.06 18.76 -2.06
CA VAL A 276 31.15 18.80 -3.22
C VAL A 276 30.53 20.19 -3.29
N GLU A 277 30.89 20.95 -4.32
CA GLU A 277 30.61 22.40 -4.42
C GLU A 277 29.13 22.75 -4.45
N ASP A 278 28.29 21.86 -4.97
CA ASP A 278 26.84 22.06 -5.10
C ASP A 278 26.03 21.18 -4.13
N ALA A 279 26.66 20.61 -3.10
CA ALA A 279 25.93 19.91 -2.04
C ALA A 279 24.96 20.88 -1.33
N VAL A 280 23.72 20.44 -1.15
CA VAL A 280 22.62 21.26 -0.59
C VAL A 280 22.38 20.88 0.87
N PHE A 281 22.24 19.59 1.19
CA PHE A 281 22.11 19.15 2.58
C PHE A 281 22.37 17.65 2.77
N ALA A 282 22.55 17.23 4.04
CA ALA A 282 22.41 15.85 4.46
C ALA A 282 21.58 15.77 5.74
N HIS A 283 20.62 14.84 5.77
CA HIS A 283 19.72 14.65 6.90
C HIS A 283 20.52 14.27 8.17
N ALA A 284 20.10 14.74 9.35
CA ALA A 284 20.77 14.45 10.62
C ALA A 284 20.85 12.93 10.93
N ALA A 285 19.77 12.20 10.63
CA ALA A 285 19.73 10.73 10.68
C ALA A 285 20.49 10.00 9.53
N ARG A 286 21.04 10.75 8.56
CA ARG A 286 21.96 10.25 7.50
C ARG A 286 21.36 9.26 6.49
N PHE A 287 20.04 9.23 6.34
CA PHE A 287 19.36 8.39 5.34
C PHE A 287 19.20 9.07 3.98
N CYS A 288 19.33 10.41 3.89
CA CYS A 288 19.30 11.12 2.61
C CYS A 288 20.09 12.43 2.66
N GLY A 289 20.37 12.96 1.47
CA GLY A 289 20.90 14.29 1.23
C GLY A 289 20.54 14.75 -0.18
N ALA A 290 21.05 15.91 -0.59
CA ALA A 290 20.80 16.46 -1.92
C ALA A 290 21.97 17.30 -2.42
N ALA A 291 22.07 17.44 -3.74
CA ALA A 291 22.96 18.35 -4.46
C ALA A 291 22.20 19.09 -5.57
N GLY A 292 22.73 20.22 -6.04
CA GLY A 292 22.12 21.00 -7.12
C GLY A 292 22.19 20.31 -8.48
N SER A 293 23.11 19.36 -8.67
CA SER A 293 23.30 18.62 -9.91
C SER A 293 23.41 17.11 -9.70
N LYS A 294 23.12 16.35 -10.76
CA LYS A 294 23.30 14.89 -10.78
C LYS A 294 24.74 14.50 -10.48
N ALA A 295 25.70 15.23 -11.05
CA ALA A 295 27.12 15.00 -10.84
C ALA A 295 27.52 15.20 -9.37
N GLY A 296 27.00 16.25 -8.72
CA GLY A 296 27.18 16.49 -7.29
C GLY A 296 26.64 15.34 -6.43
N ALA A 297 25.41 14.88 -6.70
CA ALA A 297 24.79 13.79 -5.95
C ALA A 297 25.54 12.45 -6.12
N LEU A 298 26.01 12.16 -7.34
CA LEU A 298 26.87 11.00 -7.63
C LEU A 298 28.21 11.08 -6.90
N GLU A 299 28.83 12.26 -6.88
CA GLU A 299 30.10 12.49 -6.16
C GLU A 299 29.91 12.35 -4.64
N MET A 300 28.79 12.84 -4.09
CA MET A 300 28.43 12.60 -2.69
C MET A 300 28.30 11.09 -2.39
N ALA A 301 27.65 10.31 -3.26
CA ALA A 301 27.52 8.87 -3.09
C ALA A 301 28.88 8.16 -3.12
N ARG A 302 29.73 8.52 -4.09
CA ARG A 302 31.09 7.97 -4.22
C ARG A 302 31.92 8.24 -2.97
N LYS A 303 31.97 9.49 -2.50
CA LYS A 303 32.70 9.86 -1.28
C LYS A 303 32.13 9.16 -0.04
N ALA A 304 30.81 9.04 0.07
CA ALA A 304 30.17 8.33 1.17
C ALA A 304 30.57 6.85 1.21
N LEU A 305 30.57 6.17 0.06
CA LEU A 305 31.05 4.79 -0.07
C LEU A 305 32.53 4.65 0.29
N GLU A 306 33.39 5.55 -0.22
CA GLU A 306 34.83 5.54 0.08
C GLU A 306 35.13 5.73 1.57
N LEU A 307 34.49 6.72 2.21
CA LEU A 307 34.64 6.98 3.64
C LEU A 307 34.13 5.81 4.51
N ALA A 308 33.21 5.01 3.98
CA ALA A 308 32.72 3.79 4.61
C ALA A 308 33.58 2.54 4.32
N GLY A 309 34.68 2.66 3.56
CA GLY A 309 35.56 1.55 3.22
C GLY A 309 35.10 0.72 2.01
N HIS A 310 34.22 1.28 1.17
CA HIS A 310 33.68 0.65 -0.02
C HIS A 310 34.07 1.42 -1.29
N PRO A 311 35.37 1.52 -1.66
CA PRO A 311 35.80 2.30 -2.82
C PRO A 311 35.13 1.84 -4.13
N PRO A 312 35.11 2.69 -5.18
CA PRO A 312 34.59 2.32 -6.49
C PRO A 312 35.29 1.06 -7.04
N PRO A 313 34.59 0.21 -7.81
CA PRO A 313 35.21 -0.94 -8.45
C PRO A 313 36.38 -0.47 -9.32
N THR A 314 37.52 -1.14 -9.21
CA THR A 314 38.71 -0.81 -10.00
C THR A 314 38.39 -1.08 -11.46
N MET A 315 38.42 -0.06 -12.33
CA MET A 315 38.31 -0.29 -13.76
C MET A 315 39.50 -1.16 -14.18
N VAL A 316 39.24 -2.43 -14.51
CA VAL A 316 40.21 -3.27 -15.18
C VAL A 316 40.44 -2.62 -16.53
N GLN A 317 41.58 -1.95 -16.70
CA GLN A 317 42.02 -1.49 -18.01
C GLN A 317 42.21 -2.74 -18.88
N SER A 318 41.32 -2.92 -19.85
CA SER A 318 41.48 -3.87 -20.95
C SER A 318 42.52 -3.38 -21.93
#